data_AF-R1E244-F1
#
_entry.id   AF-R1E244-F1
#
_cell.length_a   1.000
_cell.length_b   1.000
_cell.length_c   1.000
_cell.angle_alpha   90.00
_cell.angle_beta   90.00
_cell.angle_gamma   90.00
#
_symmetry.space_group_name_H-M   'P 1'
#
loop_
_entity.id
_entity.type
_entity.pdbx_description
1 polymer ?
#
loop_
_entity_poly.entity_id
_entity_poly.type
_entity_poly.pdbx_seq_one_letter_code
_entity_poly.pdbx_strand_id
1 'polypeptide(L)'
;DRSLISVSCPTSLTSIGRGAFAGCCSLTSISLNVGLESISMAAFLDCSSLSSITLPAGLKSIGDSAFIGCSALASVSLPDGLASLSNSAFSRCSSLPSVALPASVTAIGSCCFQGCTSLASIRLPAACTSVRSGTFAGCSSLTSVTLPAGLTAIGSAAFGGCSSLATVTLPAGLTSIGSEAFSRCSSLTSIALPAGLTSIGAEACFRSSCGSLSSVAFSGNSSIAHLGDFAFGCCASLRSVTLPDGLAIIGRNAFNGCTSLARVRLPATCSTIGDFAFFGCLALDQVAV
;
A
#
# COMPACT_ATOMS: atom_id res chain seq x y z
N ASP A 1 -20.37 16.37 -25.90
CA ASP A 1 -20.88 17.18 -24.79
C ASP A 1 -21.38 16.23 -23.72
N ARG A 2 -20.78 16.23 -22.52
CA ARG A 2 -21.17 15.32 -21.42
C ARG A 2 -21.60 16.17 -20.22
N SER A 3 -22.64 16.95 -20.45
CA SER A 3 -23.33 17.86 -19.53
C SER A 3 -24.21 17.15 -18.49
N LEU A 4 -24.08 15.83 -18.32
CA LEU A 4 -24.86 15.08 -17.33
C LEU A 4 -24.39 15.45 -15.91
N ILE A 5 -25.18 16.23 -15.19
CA ILE A 5 -24.84 16.76 -13.85
C ILE A 5 -25.31 15.84 -12.73
N SER A 6 -26.48 15.23 -12.89
CA SER A 6 -27.09 14.37 -11.85
C SER A 6 -27.91 13.24 -12.46
N VAL A 7 -27.96 12.11 -11.77
CA VAL A 7 -28.78 10.94 -12.18
C VAL A 7 -29.61 10.46 -10.99
N SER A 8 -30.89 10.17 -11.23
CA SER A 8 -31.75 9.44 -10.30
C SER A 8 -32.11 8.08 -10.90
N CYS A 9 -31.56 7.00 -10.33
CA CYS A 9 -31.80 5.65 -10.84
C CYS A 9 -33.22 5.17 -10.50
N PRO A 10 -33.91 4.49 -11.42
CA PRO A 10 -35.24 3.94 -11.16
C PRO A 10 -35.18 2.82 -10.11
N THR A 11 -36.29 2.61 -9.38
CA THR A 11 -36.36 1.60 -8.30
C THR A 11 -36.19 0.17 -8.81
N SER A 12 -36.48 -0.09 -10.08
CA SER A 12 -36.32 -1.39 -10.76
C SER A 12 -34.88 -1.68 -11.21
N LEU A 13 -33.94 -0.73 -11.07
CA LEU A 13 -32.56 -0.93 -11.51
C LEU A 13 -31.85 -1.95 -10.61
N THR A 14 -31.38 -3.05 -11.18
CA THR A 14 -30.66 -4.10 -10.43
C THR A 14 -29.16 -4.15 -10.76
N SER A 15 -28.73 -3.54 -11.86
CA SER A 15 -27.33 -3.53 -12.27
C SER A 15 -26.95 -2.27 -13.05
N ILE A 16 -25.71 -1.84 -12.88
CA ILE A 16 -25.06 -0.83 -13.74
C ILE A 16 -24.00 -1.53 -14.59
N GLY A 17 -24.18 -1.46 -15.91
CA GLY A 17 -23.33 -2.15 -16.88
C GLY A 17 -21.93 -1.55 -17.03
N ARG A 18 -21.08 -2.28 -17.77
CA ARG A 18 -19.69 -1.87 -18.03
C ARG A 18 -19.65 -0.48 -18.67
N GLY A 19 -18.92 0.44 -18.06
CA GLY A 19 -18.70 1.78 -18.62
C GLY A 19 -19.95 2.67 -18.73
N ALA A 20 -21.05 2.33 -18.05
CA ALA A 20 -22.36 2.99 -18.24
C ALA A 20 -22.32 4.52 -18.07
N PHE A 21 -21.52 5.01 -17.13
CA PHE A 21 -21.29 6.44 -16.86
C PHE A 21 -19.81 6.82 -17.08
N ALA A 22 -19.03 5.99 -17.76
CA ALA A 22 -17.60 6.25 -17.96
C ALA A 22 -17.37 7.56 -18.70
N GLY A 23 -16.57 8.45 -18.10
CA GLY A 23 -16.19 9.78 -18.55
C GLY A 23 -17.34 10.78 -18.49
N CYS A 24 -18.37 10.57 -17.67
CA CYS A 24 -19.35 11.58 -17.33
C CYS A 24 -18.70 12.62 -16.40
N CYS A 25 -17.75 13.40 -16.92
CA CYS A 25 -16.88 14.29 -16.13
C CYS A 25 -17.64 15.40 -15.40
N SER A 26 -18.88 15.72 -15.81
CA SER A 26 -19.74 16.73 -15.16
C SER A 26 -20.68 16.14 -14.10
N LEU A 27 -20.72 14.80 -13.94
CA LEU A 27 -21.63 14.14 -13.01
C LEU A 27 -21.20 14.43 -11.58
N THR A 28 -22.00 15.22 -10.87
CA THR A 28 -21.72 15.63 -9.49
C THR A 28 -22.39 14.72 -8.47
N SER A 29 -23.53 14.12 -8.82
CA SER A 29 -24.33 13.29 -7.91
C SER A 29 -25.07 12.17 -8.66
N ILE A 30 -25.20 11.02 -8.00
CA ILE A 30 -26.05 9.93 -8.46
C ILE A 30 -26.80 9.32 -7.28
N SER A 31 -28.11 9.19 -7.42
CA SER A 31 -28.96 8.49 -6.47
C SER A 31 -29.16 7.04 -6.92
N LEU A 32 -28.53 6.10 -6.23
CA LEU A 32 -28.69 4.67 -6.45
C LEU A 32 -29.90 4.14 -5.68
N ASN A 33 -30.64 3.19 -6.27
CA ASN A 33 -31.78 2.57 -5.62
C ASN A 33 -31.33 1.41 -4.70
N VAL A 34 -32.15 1.09 -3.70
CA VAL A 34 -31.88 0.02 -2.72
C VAL A 34 -31.79 -1.39 -3.32
N GLY A 35 -32.37 -1.60 -4.50
CA GLY A 35 -32.39 -2.89 -5.21
C GLY A 35 -31.19 -3.12 -6.14
N LEU A 36 -30.23 -2.18 -6.20
CA LEU A 36 -29.04 -2.35 -7.02
C LEU A 36 -28.11 -3.43 -6.43
N GLU A 37 -27.85 -4.47 -7.21
CA GLU A 37 -27.04 -5.61 -6.78
C GLU A 37 -25.60 -5.58 -7.31
N SER A 38 -25.35 -4.93 -8.44
CA SER A 38 -24.02 -4.93 -9.07
C SER A 38 -23.67 -3.62 -9.79
N ILE A 39 -22.40 -3.22 -9.66
CA ILE A 39 -21.78 -2.16 -10.46
C ILE A 39 -20.64 -2.82 -11.24
N SER A 40 -20.71 -2.80 -12.57
CA SER A 40 -19.74 -3.50 -13.42
C SER A 40 -18.44 -2.72 -13.62
N MET A 41 -17.48 -3.36 -14.30
CA MET A 41 -16.18 -2.79 -14.62
C MET A 41 -16.29 -1.39 -15.25
N ALA A 42 -15.47 -0.45 -14.75
CA ALA A 42 -15.37 0.92 -15.25
C ALA A 42 -16.70 1.71 -15.29
N ALA A 43 -17.73 1.31 -14.53
CA ALA A 43 -19.06 1.93 -14.59
C ALA A 43 -19.05 3.46 -14.41
N PHE A 44 -18.20 3.99 -13.55
CA PHE A 44 -18.01 5.42 -13.26
C PHE A 44 -16.55 5.88 -13.49
N LEU A 45 -15.83 5.20 -14.38
CA LEU A 45 -14.48 5.59 -14.80
C LEU A 45 -14.44 7.07 -15.17
N ASP A 46 -13.51 7.85 -14.63
CA ASP A 46 -13.32 9.29 -14.91
C ASP A 46 -14.58 10.16 -14.74
N CYS A 47 -15.48 9.81 -13.84
CA CYS A 47 -16.52 10.72 -13.32
C CYS A 47 -15.88 11.76 -12.38
N SER A 48 -15.02 12.61 -12.94
CA SER A 48 -14.10 13.47 -12.18
C SER A 48 -14.77 14.53 -11.29
N SER A 49 -16.05 14.85 -11.52
CA SER A 49 -16.82 15.77 -10.66
C SER A 49 -17.68 15.07 -9.60
N LEU A 50 -17.72 13.73 -9.57
CA LEU A 50 -18.57 13.01 -8.61
C LEU A 50 -18.00 13.20 -7.20
N SER A 51 -18.73 13.92 -6.35
CA SER A 51 -18.21 14.37 -5.05
C SER A 51 -18.52 13.40 -3.91
N SER A 52 -19.62 12.67 -4.00
CA SER A 52 -20.01 11.67 -3.01
C SER A 52 -20.85 10.57 -3.63
N ILE A 53 -20.77 9.37 -3.05
CA ILE A 53 -21.66 8.27 -3.41
C ILE A 53 -21.98 7.38 -2.22
N THR A 54 -23.27 7.03 -2.09
CA THR A 54 -23.75 6.04 -1.12
C THR A 54 -24.10 4.76 -1.86
N LEU A 55 -23.35 3.70 -1.59
CA LEU A 55 -23.62 2.39 -2.18
C LEU A 55 -24.73 1.67 -1.38
N PRO A 56 -25.74 1.10 -2.05
CA PRO A 56 -26.88 0.50 -1.38
C PRO A 56 -26.51 -0.80 -0.66
N ALA A 57 -27.20 -1.10 0.44
CA ALA A 57 -26.92 -2.26 1.30
C ALA A 57 -26.98 -3.61 0.57
N GLY A 58 -27.82 -3.73 -0.47
CA GLY A 58 -27.96 -4.92 -1.30
C GLY A 58 -26.86 -5.11 -2.35
N LEU A 59 -25.91 -4.18 -2.47
CA LEU A 59 -24.85 -4.25 -3.46
C LEU A 59 -23.88 -5.40 -3.13
N LYS A 60 -23.82 -6.38 -4.02
CA LYS A 60 -23.00 -7.59 -3.87
C LYS A 60 -21.61 -7.43 -4.45
N SER A 61 -21.46 -6.64 -5.52
CA SER A 61 -20.19 -6.50 -6.23
C SER A 61 -19.96 -5.10 -6.81
N ILE A 62 -18.69 -4.69 -6.73
CA ILE A 62 -18.14 -3.52 -7.42
C ILE A 62 -17.08 -4.07 -8.37
N GLY A 63 -17.19 -3.78 -9.65
CA GLY A 63 -16.27 -4.27 -10.68
C GLY A 63 -14.93 -3.55 -10.69
N ASP A 64 -13.99 -4.11 -11.44
CA ASP A 64 -12.66 -3.53 -11.63
C ASP A 64 -12.74 -2.11 -12.18
N SER A 65 -11.93 -1.21 -11.62
CA SER A 65 -11.86 0.20 -12.01
C SER A 65 -13.22 0.95 -11.95
N ALA A 66 -14.21 0.48 -11.18
CA ALA A 66 -15.55 1.04 -11.20
C ALA A 66 -15.61 2.56 -10.94
N PHE A 67 -14.77 3.08 -10.04
CA PHE A 67 -14.68 4.51 -9.68
C PHE A 67 -13.28 5.08 -9.90
N ILE A 68 -12.48 4.48 -10.79
CA ILE A 68 -11.15 5.02 -11.08
C ILE A 68 -11.28 6.46 -11.63
N GLY A 69 -10.42 7.38 -11.19
CA GLY A 69 -10.40 8.75 -11.69
C GLY A 69 -11.59 9.62 -11.25
N CYS A 70 -12.42 9.16 -10.30
CA CYS A 70 -13.39 10.02 -9.60
C CYS A 70 -12.66 11.00 -8.67
N SER A 71 -11.90 11.93 -9.25
CA SER A 71 -10.91 12.75 -8.54
C SER A 71 -11.53 13.72 -7.53
N ALA A 72 -12.79 14.14 -7.70
CA ALA A 72 -13.53 14.94 -6.73
C ALA A 72 -14.20 14.13 -5.61
N LEU A 73 -14.12 12.79 -5.63
CA LEU A 73 -14.82 11.94 -4.66
C LEU A 73 -14.26 12.18 -3.25
N ALA A 74 -15.01 12.91 -2.43
CA ALA A 74 -14.65 13.27 -1.06
C ALA A 74 -15.26 12.32 -0.02
N SER A 75 -16.31 11.57 -0.39
CA SER A 75 -16.95 10.61 0.51
C SER A 75 -17.51 9.42 -0.26
N VAL A 76 -17.27 8.22 0.25
CA VAL A 76 -17.90 6.98 -0.21
C VAL A 76 -18.40 6.19 0.98
N SER A 77 -19.69 5.83 0.96
CA SER A 77 -20.27 4.91 1.93
C SER A 77 -20.34 3.51 1.31
N LEU A 78 -19.50 2.60 1.80
CA LEU A 78 -19.51 1.19 1.41
C LEU A 78 -20.59 0.43 2.21
N PRO A 79 -21.25 -0.58 1.63
CA PRO A 79 -22.29 -1.33 2.32
C PRO A 79 -21.69 -2.41 3.24
N ASP A 80 -22.33 -2.63 4.40
CA ASP A 80 -21.84 -3.57 5.43
C ASP A 80 -21.70 -5.02 4.94
N GLY A 81 -22.44 -5.42 3.90
CA GLY A 81 -22.37 -6.77 3.30
C GLY A 81 -21.30 -6.97 2.23
N LEU A 82 -20.48 -5.95 1.93
CA LEU A 82 -19.52 -6.01 0.84
C LEU A 82 -18.36 -6.96 1.15
N ALA A 83 -18.29 -8.08 0.42
CA ALA A 83 -17.28 -9.11 0.68
C ALA A 83 -15.86 -8.72 0.23
N SER A 84 -15.74 -7.92 -0.83
CA SER A 84 -14.45 -7.56 -1.43
C SER A 84 -14.50 -6.25 -2.22
N LEU A 85 -13.31 -5.67 -2.40
CA LEU A 85 -13.06 -4.55 -3.30
C LEU A 85 -12.23 -5.02 -4.49
N SER A 86 -12.68 -4.69 -5.69
CA SER A 86 -12.04 -5.07 -6.95
C SER A 86 -10.76 -4.29 -7.26
N ASN A 87 -10.03 -4.73 -8.30
CA ASN A 87 -8.79 -4.09 -8.72
C ASN A 87 -9.04 -2.65 -9.16
N SER A 88 -8.20 -1.72 -8.70
CA SER A 88 -8.26 -0.30 -9.04
C SER A 88 -9.63 0.37 -8.80
N ALA A 89 -10.52 -0.22 -7.99
CA ALA A 89 -11.90 0.21 -7.86
C ALA A 89 -12.05 1.70 -7.49
N PHE A 90 -11.17 2.23 -6.65
CA PHE A 90 -11.12 3.63 -6.22
C PHE A 90 -9.77 4.31 -6.56
N SER A 91 -9.06 3.80 -7.57
CA SER A 91 -7.77 4.36 -7.96
C SER A 91 -7.94 5.82 -8.42
N ARG A 92 -7.01 6.71 -8.06
CA ARG A 92 -7.00 8.13 -8.38
C ARG A 92 -8.23 8.91 -7.88
N CYS A 93 -8.90 8.43 -6.82
CA CYS A 93 -9.85 9.24 -6.06
C CYS A 93 -9.08 10.25 -5.17
N SER A 94 -8.45 11.22 -5.82
CA SER A 94 -7.44 12.10 -5.20
C SER A 94 -7.97 12.98 -4.07
N SER A 95 -9.28 13.25 -4.00
CA SER A 95 -9.91 14.05 -2.95
C SER A 95 -10.43 13.23 -1.77
N LEU A 96 -10.29 11.91 -1.77
CA LEU A 96 -10.85 11.03 -0.75
C LEU A 96 -9.98 11.02 0.52
N PRO A 97 -10.41 11.63 1.65
CA PRO A 97 -9.55 11.79 2.82
C PRO A 97 -9.48 10.53 3.70
N SER A 98 -10.54 9.72 3.68
CA SER A 98 -10.70 8.51 4.47
C SER A 98 -11.74 7.59 3.83
N VAL A 99 -11.64 6.28 4.07
CA VAL A 99 -12.66 5.29 3.69
C VAL A 99 -12.89 4.35 4.86
N ALA A 100 -14.15 4.22 5.29
CA ALA A 100 -14.54 3.19 6.24
C ALA A 100 -14.73 1.87 5.49
N LEU A 101 -13.80 0.94 5.68
CA LEU A 101 -13.90 -0.41 5.12
C LEU A 101 -14.83 -1.26 6.01
N PRO A 102 -15.89 -1.87 5.46
CA PRO A 102 -16.76 -2.77 6.20
C PRO A 102 -16.00 -3.96 6.80
N ALA A 103 -16.44 -4.44 7.97
CA ALA A 103 -15.82 -5.58 8.63
C ALA A 103 -15.90 -6.89 7.82
N SER A 104 -16.88 -6.98 6.91
CA SER A 104 -17.10 -8.10 5.99
C SER A 104 -16.09 -8.15 4.83
N VAL A 105 -15.37 -7.05 4.55
CA VAL A 105 -14.37 -7.03 3.49
C VAL A 105 -13.20 -7.94 3.86
N THR A 106 -13.01 -9.00 3.08
CA THR A 106 -11.92 -9.97 3.27
C THR A 106 -10.77 -9.75 2.30
N ALA A 107 -11.04 -9.11 1.14
CA ALA A 107 -10.07 -8.92 0.08
C ALA A 107 -10.16 -7.51 -0.54
N ILE A 108 -9.00 -6.87 -0.71
CA ILE A 108 -8.85 -5.59 -1.38
C ILE A 108 -8.00 -5.81 -2.64
N GLY A 109 -8.49 -5.35 -3.79
CA GLY A 109 -7.84 -5.50 -5.08
C GLY A 109 -6.47 -4.85 -5.17
N SER A 110 -5.68 -5.28 -6.15
CA SER A 110 -4.45 -4.59 -6.52
C SER A 110 -4.79 -3.16 -6.95
N CYS A 111 -3.94 -2.20 -6.58
CA CYS A 111 -4.11 -0.78 -6.91
C CYS A 111 -5.44 -0.13 -6.46
N CYS A 112 -6.22 -0.77 -5.56
CA CYS A 112 -7.58 -0.34 -5.24
C CYS A 112 -7.70 1.14 -4.84
N PHE A 113 -6.75 1.66 -4.06
CA PHE A 113 -6.66 3.05 -3.62
C PHE A 113 -5.40 3.74 -4.15
N GLN A 114 -4.81 3.23 -5.24
CA GLN A 114 -3.60 3.81 -5.82
C GLN A 114 -3.87 5.28 -6.20
N GLY A 115 -3.01 6.20 -5.76
CA GLY A 115 -3.10 7.62 -6.12
C GLY A 115 -4.24 8.38 -5.41
N CYS A 116 -4.81 7.84 -4.34
CA CYS A 116 -5.68 8.59 -3.44
C CYS A 116 -4.85 9.57 -2.60
N THR A 117 -4.40 10.65 -3.22
CA THR A 117 -3.40 11.58 -2.64
C THR A 117 -3.86 12.29 -1.37
N SER A 118 -5.16 12.42 -1.13
CA SER A 118 -5.72 12.99 0.11
C SER A 118 -5.95 11.95 1.21
N LEU A 119 -5.82 10.65 0.94
CA LEU A 119 -6.10 9.60 1.93
C LEU A 119 -5.11 9.71 3.08
N ALA A 120 -5.59 10.17 4.24
CA ALA A 120 -4.75 10.50 5.39
C ALA A 120 -4.57 9.32 6.35
N SER A 121 -5.59 8.48 6.46
CA SER A 121 -5.54 7.27 7.28
C SER A 121 -6.40 6.15 6.70
N ILE A 122 -6.02 4.90 6.98
CA ILE A 122 -6.80 3.73 6.63
C ILE A 122 -6.71 2.66 7.73
N ARG A 123 -7.85 2.04 8.03
CA ARG A 123 -7.94 0.87 8.91
C ARG A 123 -8.40 -0.33 8.10
N LEU A 124 -7.54 -1.32 7.99
CA LEU A 124 -7.87 -2.56 7.31
C LEU A 124 -8.77 -3.44 8.20
N PRO A 125 -9.79 -4.11 7.63
CA PRO A 125 -10.61 -5.09 8.34
C PRO A 125 -9.78 -6.23 8.94
N ALA A 126 -10.25 -6.78 10.07
CA ALA A 126 -9.56 -7.87 10.76
C ALA A 126 -9.43 -9.14 9.91
N ALA A 127 -10.36 -9.37 8.98
CA ALA A 127 -10.37 -10.52 8.09
C ALA A 127 -9.40 -10.40 6.90
N CYS A 128 -8.80 -9.23 6.66
CA CYS A 128 -7.82 -9.07 5.58
C CYS A 128 -6.51 -9.78 5.91
N THR A 129 -6.13 -10.73 5.06
CA THR A 129 -4.89 -11.52 5.22
C THR A 129 -3.73 -10.99 4.38
N SER A 130 -4.00 -10.14 3.37
CA SER A 130 -2.96 -9.54 2.54
C SER A 130 -3.31 -8.12 2.08
N VAL A 131 -2.27 -7.29 1.91
CA VAL A 131 -2.33 -6.04 1.14
C VAL A 131 -1.77 -6.35 -0.24
N ARG A 132 -2.57 -6.20 -1.30
CA ARG A 132 -2.15 -6.56 -2.67
C ARG A 132 -1.20 -5.52 -3.26
N SER A 133 -0.69 -5.85 -4.45
CA SER A 133 0.26 -4.98 -5.14
C SER A 133 -0.33 -3.59 -5.39
N GLY A 134 0.42 -2.56 -5.02
CA GLY A 134 0.06 -1.17 -5.27
C GLY A 134 -1.20 -0.65 -4.57
N THR A 135 -1.81 -1.40 -3.64
CA THR A 135 -3.13 -1.06 -3.07
C THR A 135 -3.21 0.38 -2.57
N PHE A 136 -2.15 0.90 -1.93
CA PHE A 136 -2.04 2.28 -1.45
C PHE A 136 -0.90 3.07 -2.11
N ALA A 137 -0.40 2.61 -3.27
CA ALA A 137 0.70 3.28 -3.96
C ALA A 137 0.34 4.74 -4.29
N GLY A 138 1.20 5.69 -3.94
CA GLY A 138 1.01 7.12 -4.20
C GLY A 138 -0.02 7.80 -3.30
N CYS A 139 -0.46 7.18 -2.20
CA CYS A 139 -1.24 7.87 -1.17
C CYS A 139 -0.33 8.82 -0.37
N SER A 140 0.07 9.94 -1.00
CA SER A 140 1.12 10.84 -0.50
C SER A 140 0.80 11.48 0.86
N SER A 141 -0.48 11.63 1.23
CA SER A 141 -0.92 12.15 2.53
C SER A 141 -1.13 11.08 3.61
N LEU A 142 -0.90 9.81 3.30
CA LEU A 142 -1.15 8.71 4.23
C LEU A 142 -0.15 8.77 5.37
N THR A 143 -0.63 9.11 6.57
CA THR A 143 0.18 9.23 7.79
C THR A 143 0.04 8.03 8.72
N SER A 144 -1.10 7.34 8.68
CA SER A 144 -1.43 6.24 9.57
C SER A 144 -2.11 5.08 8.85
N VAL A 145 -1.60 3.87 9.08
CA VAL A 145 -2.17 2.62 8.56
C VAL A 145 -2.31 1.65 9.72
N THR A 146 -3.54 1.18 9.96
CA THR A 146 -3.79 0.08 10.91
C THR A 146 -3.88 -1.23 10.14
N LEU A 147 -2.83 -2.06 10.26
CA LEU A 147 -2.76 -3.41 9.70
C LEU A 147 -3.42 -4.42 10.66
N PRO A 148 -4.14 -5.44 10.17
CA PRO A 148 -4.79 -6.42 11.02
C PRO A 148 -3.77 -7.46 11.53
N ALA A 149 -4.02 -8.03 12.70
CA ALA A 149 -3.10 -9.01 13.31
C ALA A 149 -2.90 -10.28 12.46
N GLY A 150 -3.91 -10.67 11.67
CA GLY A 150 -3.88 -11.82 10.77
C GLY A 150 -3.24 -11.56 9.41
N LEU A 151 -2.66 -10.38 9.16
CA LEU A 151 -2.00 -10.07 7.90
C LEU A 151 -0.70 -10.87 7.74
N THR A 152 -0.58 -11.62 6.65
CA THR A 152 0.59 -12.47 6.36
C THR A 152 1.45 -11.94 5.22
N ALA A 153 0.90 -11.08 4.34
CA ALA A 153 1.63 -10.57 3.18
C ALA A 153 1.35 -9.10 2.87
N ILE A 154 2.41 -8.36 2.52
CA ILE A 154 2.34 -7.04 1.89
C ILE A 154 2.90 -7.17 0.48
N GLY A 155 2.11 -6.86 -0.54
CA GLY A 155 2.48 -7.00 -1.95
C GLY A 155 3.41 -5.90 -2.46
N SER A 156 3.88 -6.07 -3.70
CA SER A 156 4.83 -5.13 -4.31
C SER A 156 4.24 -3.72 -4.45
N ALA A 157 5.03 -2.70 -4.12
CA ALA A 157 4.65 -1.29 -4.12
C ALA A 157 3.39 -0.95 -3.30
N ALA A 158 2.95 -1.82 -2.37
CA ALA A 158 1.70 -1.65 -1.63
C ALA A 158 1.54 -0.27 -0.98
N PHE A 159 2.61 0.29 -0.42
CA PHE A 159 2.70 1.64 0.16
C PHE A 159 3.73 2.52 -0.57
N GLY A 160 4.15 2.14 -1.78
CA GLY A 160 5.16 2.89 -2.54
C GLY A 160 4.70 4.33 -2.81
N GLY A 161 5.48 5.34 -2.44
CA GLY A 161 5.11 6.75 -2.59
C GLY A 161 4.21 7.31 -1.50
N CYS A 162 4.00 6.60 -0.38
CA CYS A 162 3.34 7.17 0.80
C CYS A 162 4.30 8.12 1.54
N SER A 163 4.58 9.28 0.95
CA SER A 163 5.62 10.22 1.39
C SER A 163 5.41 10.77 2.80
N SER A 164 4.18 10.79 3.32
CA SER A 164 3.84 11.25 4.67
C SER A 164 3.79 10.11 5.72
N LEU A 165 4.01 8.86 5.32
CA LEU A 165 3.93 7.72 6.25
C LEU A 165 5.17 7.73 7.15
N ALA A 166 4.98 8.16 8.40
CA ALA A 166 6.09 8.34 9.35
C ALA A 166 6.47 7.06 10.09
N THR A 167 5.48 6.21 10.38
CA THR A 167 5.62 4.95 11.10
C THR A 167 4.62 3.93 10.59
N VAL A 168 4.98 2.65 10.62
CA VAL A 168 4.07 1.54 10.36
C VAL A 168 4.36 0.42 11.35
N THR A 169 3.31 -0.10 12.00
CA THR A 169 3.44 -1.28 12.87
C THR A 169 3.14 -2.52 12.04
N LEU A 170 4.16 -3.34 11.79
CA LEU A 170 4.01 -4.60 11.09
C LEU A 170 3.49 -5.69 12.06
N PRO A 171 2.46 -6.47 11.69
CA PRO A 171 1.93 -7.51 12.56
C PRO A 171 2.89 -8.68 12.70
N ALA A 172 2.87 -9.35 13.86
CA ALA A 172 3.79 -10.44 14.19
C ALA A 172 3.71 -11.64 13.23
N GLY A 173 2.53 -11.89 12.65
CA GLY A 173 2.27 -12.98 11.69
C GLY A 173 2.69 -12.67 10.25
N LEU A 174 3.28 -11.50 9.97
CA LEU A 174 3.70 -11.12 8.62
C LEU A 174 4.91 -11.97 8.18
N THR A 175 4.76 -12.68 7.07
CA THR A 175 5.80 -13.59 6.54
C THR A 175 6.49 -13.05 5.29
N SER A 176 5.86 -12.14 4.55
CA SER A 176 6.43 -11.59 3.31
C SER A 176 6.14 -10.10 3.10
N ILE A 177 7.16 -9.39 2.59
CA ILE A 177 7.06 -8.01 2.11
C ILE A 177 7.57 -7.99 0.66
N GLY A 178 6.72 -7.55 -0.26
CA GLY A 178 7.02 -7.48 -1.68
C GLY A 178 7.99 -6.36 -2.06
N SER A 179 8.46 -6.42 -3.30
CA SER A 179 9.36 -5.42 -3.88
C SER A 179 8.77 -4.01 -3.80
N GLU A 180 9.60 -3.02 -3.46
CA GLU A 180 9.20 -1.61 -3.38
C GLU A 180 8.02 -1.31 -2.44
N ALA A 181 7.63 -2.22 -1.53
CA ALA A 181 6.44 -2.08 -0.71
C ALA A 181 6.37 -0.75 0.06
N PHE A 182 7.51 -0.20 0.49
CA PHE A 182 7.64 1.09 1.17
C PHE A 182 8.59 2.04 0.42
N SER A 183 8.76 1.88 -0.90
CA SER A 183 9.59 2.79 -1.70
C SER A 183 9.08 4.23 -1.59
N ARG A 184 9.96 5.23 -1.67
CA ARG A 184 9.58 6.66 -1.60
C ARG A 184 8.74 7.07 -0.37
N CYS A 185 8.77 6.31 0.72
CA CYS A 185 8.18 6.71 2.00
C CYS A 185 9.12 7.69 2.73
N SER A 186 9.19 8.93 2.24
CA SER A 186 10.19 9.91 2.68
C SER A 186 10.09 10.37 4.13
N SER A 187 8.95 10.19 4.78
CA SER A 187 8.78 10.48 6.21
C SER A 187 9.05 9.27 7.10
N LEU A 188 9.23 8.07 6.55
CA LEU A 188 9.39 6.85 7.34
C LEU A 188 10.74 6.88 8.05
N THR A 189 10.73 7.04 9.38
CA THR A 189 11.95 7.23 10.18
C THR A 189 12.47 5.94 10.80
N SER A 190 11.56 5.01 11.10
CA SER A 190 11.88 3.73 11.70
C SER A 190 10.91 2.64 11.23
N ILE A 191 11.42 1.42 11.12
CA ILE A 191 10.59 0.23 10.91
C ILE A 191 11.11 -0.94 11.73
N ALA A 192 10.19 -1.68 12.35
CA ALA A 192 10.47 -2.93 13.04
C ALA A 192 9.98 -4.11 12.18
N LEU A 193 10.90 -4.96 11.76
CA LEU A 193 10.63 -6.17 11.00
C LEU A 193 10.28 -7.31 11.96
N PRO A 194 9.15 -8.01 11.77
CA PRO A 194 8.69 -9.05 12.70
C PRO A 194 9.51 -10.34 12.58
N ALA A 195 9.58 -11.11 13.67
CA ALA A 195 10.43 -12.31 13.75
C ALA A 195 10.05 -13.40 12.73
N GLY A 196 8.76 -13.49 12.38
CA GLY A 196 8.22 -14.45 11.42
C GLY A 196 8.45 -14.08 9.95
N LEU A 197 9.08 -12.94 9.67
CA LEU A 197 9.36 -12.51 8.30
C LEU A 197 10.41 -13.45 7.68
N THR A 198 10.08 -14.09 6.57
CA THR A 198 10.96 -15.04 5.87
C THR A 198 11.57 -14.45 4.61
N SER A 199 10.91 -13.46 4.00
CA SER A 199 11.36 -12.82 2.77
C SER A 199 11.08 -11.32 2.72
N ILE A 200 12.07 -10.60 2.20
CA ILE A 200 12.03 -9.18 1.83
C ILE A 200 12.30 -9.15 0.32
N GLY A 201 11.36 -8.63 -0.48
CA GLY A 201 11.36 -8.72 -1.94
C GLY A 201 12.66 -8.24 -2.60
N ALA A 202 13.01 -8.84 -3.73
CA ALA A 202 14.29 -8.69 -4.44
C ALA A 202 14.52 -7.33 -5.11
N GLU A 203 13.69 -6.34 -4.87
CA GLU A 203 13.87 -4.99 -5.38
C GLU A 203 13.43 -4.03 -4.28
N ALA A 204 14.40 -3.59 -3.48
CA ALA A 204 14.33 -2.41 -2.65
C ALA A 204 12.98 -2.08 -2.00
N CYS A 205 12.62 -2.83 -0.96
CA CYS A 205 11.46 -2.50 -0.14
C CYS A 205 11.44 -1.03 0.30
N PHE A 206 12.61 -0.37 0.40
CA PHE A 206 12.76 1.05 0.74
C PHE A 206 13.41 1.92 -0.35
N ARG A 207 13.46 1.50 -1.64
CA ARG A 207 14.17 2.26 -2.70
C ARG A 207 13.74 3.72 -2.79
N SER A 208 14.72 4.56 -3.14
CA SER A 208 14.55 5.91 -3.66
C SER A 208 13.73 6.80 -2.72
N SER A 209 14.42 7.65 -1.97
CA SER A 209 13.82 8.69 -1.11
C SER A 209 13.25 8.24 0.23
N CYS A 210 13.54 7.04 0.74
CA CYS A 210 13.48 6.77 2.20
C CYS A 210 14.66 7.46 2.92
N GLY A 211 14.92 8.73 2.57
CA GLY A 211 16.07 9.49 3.06
C GLY A 211 16.02 9.74 4.57
N SER A 212 14.86 9.57 5.21
CA SER A 212 14.66 9.76 6.64
C SER A 212 14.77 8.47 7.46
N LEU A 213 14.85 7.28 6.83
CA LEU A 213 14.92 6.02 7.55
C LEU A 213 16.27 5.94 8.27
N SER A 214 16.23 6.08 9.60
CA SER A 214 17.41 6.20 10.45
C SER A 214 17.65 4.96 11.32
N SER A 215 16.61 4.14 11.51
CA SER A 215 16.66 2.94 12.33
C SER A 215 15.85 1.80 11.70
N VAL A 216 16.46 0.62 11.65
CA VAL A 216 15.80 -0.64 11.27
C VAL A 216 16.03 -1.63 12.40
N ALA A 217 14.95 -2.18 12.94
CA ALA A 217 15.01 -3.19 13.99
C ALA A 217 14.53 -4.54 13.44
N PHE A 218 15.31 -5.60 13.68
CA PHE A 218 14.90 -6.97 13.44
C PHE A 218 14.43 -7.57 14.78
N SER A 219 13.18 -8.02 14.85
CA SER A 219 12.59 -8.49 16.11
C SER A 219 12.99 -9.95 16.40
N GLY A 220 13.45 -10.23 17.62
CA GLY A 220 13.69 -11.59 18.14
C GLY A 220 14.62 -12.45 17.28
N ASN A 221 14.42 -13.78 17.31
CA ASN A 221 15.08 -14.76 16.43
C ASN A 221 14.50 -14.68 15.01
N SER A 222 14.74 -13.56 14.33
CA SER A 222 14.26 -13.30 12.98
C SER A 222 14.57 -14.47 12.03
N SER A 223 13.55 -14.93 11.30
CA SER A 223 13.64 -16.04 10.34
C SER A 223 14.19 -15.64 8.97
N ILE A 224 14.61 -14.38 8.82
CA ILE A 224 15.15 -13.84 7.57
C ILE A 224 16.52 -14.47 7.28
N ALA A 225 16.55 -15.41 6.34
CA ALA A 225 17.78 -16.01 5.83
C ALA A 225 18.41 -15.18 4.68
N HIS A 226 17.60 -14.38 3.99
CA HIS A 226 18.00 -13.65 2.79
C HIS A 226 17.49 -12.21 2.82
N LEU A 227 18.41 -11.25 2.73
CA LEU A 227 18.10 -9.85 2.51
C LEU A 227 18.16 -9.61 0.99
N GLY A 228 17.03 -9.24 0.39
CA GLY A 228 16.91 -9.07 -1.06
C GLY A 228 17.78 -7.94 -1.64
N ASP A 229 17.93 -7.94 -2.97
CA ASP A 229 18.69 -6.90 -3.67
C ASP A 229 18.07 -5.51 -3.39
N PHE A 230 18.93 -4.53 -3.15
CA PHE A 230 18.58 -3.15 -2.82
C PHE A 230 17.69 -2.96 -1.58
N ALA A 231 17.49 -3.96 -0.70
CA ALA A 231 16.50 -3.93 0.37
C ALA A 231 16.43 -2.59 1.13
N PHE A 232 17.57 -2.03 1.54
CA PHE A 232 17.73 -0.73 2.20
C PHE A 232 18.51 0.29 1.34
N GLY A 233 18.50 0.15 0.01
CA GLY A 233 19.19 1.06 -0.90
C GLY A 233 18.70 2.51 -0.75
N CYS A 234 19.65 3.44 -0.72
CA CYS A 234 19.49 4.88 -0.56
C CYS A 234 18.84 5.31 0.76
N CYS A 235 18.93 4.51 1.83
CA CYS A 235 18.56 4.92 3.18
C CYS A 235 19.63 5.86 3.76
N ALA A 236 19.70 7.08 3.24
CA ALA A 236 20.78 8.04 3.49
C ALA A 236 20.91 8.46 4.97
N SER A 237 19.87 8.30 5.79
CA SER A 237 19.91 8.58 7.24
C SER A 237 20.22 7.37 8.12
N LEU A 238 20.31 6.16 7.57
CA LEU A 238 20.58 4.94 8.35
C LEU A 238 22.01 5.01 8.88
N ARG A 239 22.19 5.08 10.22
CA ARG A 239 23.52 5.26 10.85
C ARG A 239 24.16 3.95 11.28
N SER A 240 23.35 3.01 11.73
CA SER A 240 23.83 1.70 12.13
C SER A 240 22.76 0.64 11.91
N VAL A 241 23.19 -0.59 11.62
CA VAL A 241 22.30 -1.73 11.52
C VAL A 241 22.93 -2.96 12.18
N THR A 242 22.12 -3.69 12.96
CA THR A 242 22.44 -5.01 13.47
C THR A 242 21.61 -6.02 12.70
N LEU A 243 22.27 -6.85 11.89
CA LEU A 243 21.62 -7.88 11.10
C LEU A 243 21.29 -9.10 11.99
N PRO A 244 20.21 -9.84 11.71
CA PRO A 244 19.80 -10.95 12.54
C PRO A 244 20.75 -12.16 12.39
N ASP A 245 20.98 -12.88 13.49
CA ASP A 245 21.98 -13.96 13.58
C ASP A 245 21.80 -15.09 12.55
N GLY A 246 20.58 -15.31 12.04
CA GLY A 246 20.27 -16.33 11.03
C GLY A 246 20.43 -15.89 9.56
N LEU A 247 20.81 -14.63 9.31
CA LEU A 247 20.89 -14.11 7.94
C LEU A 247 22.15 -14.62 7.22
N ALA A 248 21.93 -15.43 6.18
CA ALA A 248 22.99 -16.05 5.38
C ALA A 248 23.43 -15.20 4.19
N ILE A 249 22.52 -14.45 3.56
CA ILE A 249 22.78 -13.71 2.32
C ILE A 249 22.36 -12.25 2.43
N ILE A 250 23.30 -11.35 2.11
CA ILE A 250 23.06 -9.93 1.84
C ILE A 250 23.06 -9.75 0.32
N GLY A 251 21.93 -9.35 -0.25
CA GLY A 251 21.75 -9.17 -1.70
C GLY A 251 22.56 -8.04 -2.31
N ARG A 252 22.58 -8.00 -3.65
CA ARG A 252 23.26 -6.96 -4.43
C ARG A 252 22.67 -5.60 -4.09
N ASN A 253 23.52 -4.58 -3.91
CA ASN A 253 23.10 -3.22 -3.58
C ASN A 253 22.26 -3.08 -2.29
N ALA A 254 22.20 -4.07 -1.40
CA ALA A 254 21.29 -4.08 -0.23
C ALA A 254 21.32 -2.81 0.63
N PHE A 255 22.48 -2.16 0.78
CA PHE A 255 22.73 -0.89 1.46
C PHE A 255 23.39 0.15 0.54
N ASN A 256 23.22 0.02 -0.79
CA ASN A 256 23.80 0.96 -1.76
C ASN A 256 23.36 2.40 -1.45
N GLY A 257 24.27 3.36 -1.40
CA GLY A 257 23.95 4.77 -1.19
C GLY A 257 23.49 5.12 0.23
N CYS A 258 23.68 4.23 1.21
CA CYS A 258 23.47 4.55 2.63
C CYS A 258 24.62 5.42 3.15
N THR A 259 24.66 6.69 2.72
CA THR A 259 25.80 7.59 2.94
C THR A 259 26.13 7.87 4.40
N SER A 260 25.15 7.78 5.32
CA SER A 260 25.38 7.95 6.77
C SER A 260 25.65 6.65 7.53
N LEU A 261 25.66 5.49 6.86
CA LEU A 261 25.83 4.20 7.52
C LEU A 261 27.26 4.05 8.01
N ALA A 262 27.46 4.19 9.32
CA ALA A 262 28.76 4.14 9.97
C ALA A 262 29.10 2.75 10.54
N ARG A 263 28.08 2.05 11.09
CA ARG A 263 28.31 0.79 11.81
C ARG A 263 27.40 -0.33 11.34
N VAL A 264 27.99 -1.46 10.96
CA VAL A 264 27.25 -2.67 10.57
C VAL A 264 27.70 -3.82 11.46
N ARG A 265 26.75 -4.50 12.10
CA ARG A 265 26.99 -5.81 12.70
C ARG A 265 26.44 -6.89 11.79
N LEU A 266 27.34 -7.66 11.18
CA LEU A 266 27.05 -8.83 10.36
C LEU A 266 26.82 -10.04 11.27
N PRO A 267 25.97 -11.00 10.89
CA PRO A 267 25.84 -12.23 11.64
C PRO A 267 26.96 -13.20 11.27
N ALA A 268 27.34 -14.07 12.20
CA ALA A 268 28.35 -15.12 11.94
C ALA A 268 27.93 -16.12 10.85
N THR A 269 26.63 -16.21 10.55
CA THR A 269 26.08 -17.08 9.51
C THR A 269 26.13 -16.47 8.10
N CYS A 270 26.50 -15.19 7.95
CA CYS A 270 26.53 -14.52 6.65
C CYS A 270 27.63 -15.10 5.75
N SER A 271 27.22 -15.92 4.78
CA SER A 271 28.11 -16.59 3.83
C SER A 271 28.25 -15.82 2.51
N THR A 272 27.38 -14.85 2.24
CA THR A 272 27.37 -14.14 0.94
C THR A 272 27.00 -12.67 1.10
N ILE A 273 27.86 -11.81 0.54
CA ILE A 273 27.61 -10.37 0.37
C ILE A 273 27.62 -10.09 -1.13
N GLY A 274 26.49 -9.68 -1.68
CA GLY A 274 26.32 -9.45 -3.11
C GLY A 274 27.02 -8.18 -3.62
N ASP A 275 27.16 -8.11 -4.94
CA ASP A 275 27.77 -6.98 -5.64
C ASP A 275 27.20 -5.64 -5.18
N PHE A 276 28.10 -4.69 -4.91
CA PHE A 276 27.75 -3.33 -4.50
C PHE A 276 26.87 -3.24 -3.24
N ALA A 277 26.76 -4.30 -2.42
CA ALA A 277 25.90 -4.34 -1.23
C ALA A 277 26.10 -3.12 -0.31
N PHE A 278 27.31 -2.61 -0.15
CA PHE A 278 27.63 -1.41 0.63
C PHE A 278 28.20 -0.26 -0.22
N PHE A 279 28.01 -0.28 -1.54
CA PHE A 279 28.54 0.76 -2.43
C PHE A 279 27.98 2.14 -2.04
N GLY A 280 28.82 3.16 -1.94
CA GLY A 280 28.39 4.51 -1.54
C GLY A 280 28.03 4.66 -0.06
N CYS A 281 28.35 3.68 0.80
CA CYS A 281 28.32 3.86 2.27
C CYS A 281 29.55 4.67 2.72
N LEU A 282 29.55 5.97 2.45
CA LEU A 282 30.73 6.83 2.63
C LEU A 282 31.17 6.99 4.09
N ALA A 283 30.25 6.81 5.05
CA ALA A 283 30.53 6.90 6.48
C ALA A 283 30.97 5.57 7.13
N LEU A 284 30.98 4.45 6.39
CA LEU A 284 31.18 3.12 6.97
C LEU A 284 32.61 2.94 7.48
N ASP A 285 32.78 2.93 8.80
CA ASP A 285 34.08 2.82 9.48
C ASP A 285 34.20 1.59 10.40
N GLN A 286 33.07 0.99 10.80
CA GLN A 286 33.04 -0.17 11.69
C GLN A 286 32.16 -1.30 11.15
N VAL A 287 32.79 -2.45 10.90
CA VAL A 287 32.10 -3.71 10.60
C VAL A 287 32.46 -4.73 11.67
N ALA A 288 31.45 -5.19 12.42
CA ALA A 288 31.58 -6.21 13.45
C ALA A 288 30.86 -7.51 13.04
N VAL A 289 31.20 -8.60 13.71
CA VAL A 289 30.51 -9.90 13.65
C VAL A 289 29.88 -10.18 15.01
#